data_AF-A0A6B3GL43-F1
#
_entry.id   AF-A0A6B3GL43-F1
#
_cell.length_a   1.000
_cell.length_b   1.000
_cell.length_c   1.000
_cell.angle_alpha   90.00
_cell.angle_beta   90.00
_cell.angle_gamma   90.00
#
_symmetry.space_group_name_H-M   'P 1'
#
loop_
_entity.id
_entity.type
_entity.pdbx_description
1 polymer ?
#
loop_
_entity_poly.entity_id
_entity_poly.type
_entity_poly.pdbx_seq_one_letter_code
_entity_poly.pdbx_strand_id
1 'polypeptide(L)' 'KLISFRTGALITGVIGVVIMPWKLTETPELYIFTWLGLVGGLLGTVAGILIADYWIVRRTVLDLPDLYRPGGRYWYRG' A
#
# COMPACT_ATOMS: atom_id res chain seq x y z
N LYS A 1 -15.47 -10.95 9.54
CA LYS A 1 -14.05 -11.17 9.91
C LYS A 1 -13.53 -12.37 9.12
N LEU A 2 -13.15 -12.19 7.85
CA LEU A 2 -12.77 -13.29 6.95
C LEU A 2 -11.29 -13.69 7.07
N ILE A 3 -10.47 -12.88 7.75
CA ILE A 3 -9.05 -13.14 7.98
C ILE A 3 -8.75 -12.91 9.47
N SER A 4 -8.33 -13.96 10.16
CA SER A 4 -7.72 -13.85 11.49
C SER A 4 -6.24 -13.51 11.32
N PHE A 5 -5.64 -12.82 12.29
CA PHE A 5 -4.23 -12.42 12.25
C PHE A 5 -3.29 -13.59 11.91
N ARG A 6 -3.56 -14.77 12.47
CA ARG A 6 -2.79 -16.00 12.19
C ARG A 6 -2.89 -16.45 10.73
N THR A 7 -4.10 -16.44 10.17
CA THR A 7 -4.35 -16.81 8.77
C THR A 7 -3.72 -15.79 7.82
N GLY A 8 -3.82 -14.49 8.14
CA GLY A 8 -3.17 -13.43 7.38
C GLY A 8 -1.65 -13.57 7.36
N ALA A 9 -1.04 -13.82 8.52
CA ALA A 9 0.41 -14.05 8.63
C ALA A 9 0.87 -15.25 7.79
N LEU A 10 0.12 -16.36 7.82
CA LEU A 10 0.43 -17.55 7.02
C LEU A 10 0.36 -17.26 5.51
N ILE A 11 -0.71 -16.60 5.04
CA ILE A 11 -0.88 -16.24 3.63
C ILE A 11 0.25 -15.32 3.17
N THR A 12 0.56 -14.27 3.93
CA THR A 12 1.65 -13.35 3.61
C THR A 12 3.00 -14.05 3.56
N GLY A 13 3.27 -14.99 4.48
CA GLY A 13 4.49 -15.79 4.48
C GLY A 13 4.63 -16.66 3.23
N VAL A 14 3.56 -17.37 2.84
CA VAL A 14 3.55 -18.20 1.62
C VAL A 14 3.77 -17.36 0.37
N ILE A 15 3.06 -16.23 0.24
CA ILE A 15 3.22 -15.32 -0.91
C ILE A 15 4.66 -14.78 -0.96
N GLY A 16 5.24 -14.41 0.19
CA GLY A 16 6.62 -13.93 0.26
C GLY A 16 7.64 -14.94 -0.27
N VAL A 17 7.45 -16.24 0.01
CA VAL A 17 8.30 -17.31 -0.53
C VAL A 17 8.07 -17.51 -2.04
N VAL A 18 6.81 -17.49 -2.49
CA VAL A 18 6.44 -17.68 -3.90
C VAL A 18 6.96 -16.55 -4.80
N ILE A 19 7.09 -15.33 -4.28
CA ILE A 19 7.69 -14.21 -5.00
C ILE A 19 9.17 -14.49 -5.35
N MET A 20 9.81 -15.48 -4.71
CA MET A 20 11.20 -15.87 -4.94
C MET A 20 12.13 -14.65 -4.95
N PRO A 21 12.22 -13.90 -3.84
CA PRO A 21 12.96 -12.63 -3.78
C PRO A 21 14.43 -12.78 -4.21
N TRP A 22 15.01 -13.97 -4.06
CA TRP A 22 16.38 -14.26 -4.51
C TRP A 22 16.56 -14.13 -6.03
N LYS A 23 15.54 -14.46 -6.84
CA LYS A 23 15.58 -14.27 -8.30
C LYS A 23 15.66 -12.80 -8.70
N LEU A 24 15.09 -11.90 -7.90
CA LEU A 24 15.19 -10.46 -8.11
C LEU A 24 16.59 -9.93 -7.79
N THR A 25 17.31 -10.56 -6.86
CA THR A 25 18.68 -10.17 -6.48
C THR A 25 19.78 -10.85 -7.30
N GLU A 26 19.45 -11.84 -8.14
CA GLU A 26 20.43 -12.56 -8.99
C GLU A 26 21.11 -11.62 -10.00
N THR A 27 20.42 -10.58 -10.48
CA THR A 27 20.97 -9.59 -11.42
C THR A 27 20.81 -8.16 -10.86
N PRO A 28 21.92 -7.44 -10.62
CA PRO A 28 21.88 -6.07 -10.09
C PRO A 28 21.06 -5.09 -10.94
N GLU A 29 21.08 -5.22 -12.27
CA GLU A 29 20.33 -4.31 -13.14
C GLU A 29 18.81 -4.48 -12.99
N LEU A 30 18.31 -5.71 -12.89
CA LEU A 30 16.88 -6.00 -12.72
C LEU A 30 16.34 -5.48 -11.38
N TYR A 31 17.14 -5.59 -10.32
CA TYR A 31 16.77 -5.09 -9.00
C TYR A 31 16.69 -3.56 -8.97
N ILE A 32 17.73 -2.88 -9.45
CA ILE A 32 17.83 -1.42 -9.34
C ILE A 32 16.91 -0.72 -10.34
N PHE A 33 16.90 -1.14 -11.61
CA PHE A 33 16.18 -0.41 -12.65
C PHE A 33 14.72 -0.85 -12.79
N THR A 34 14.42 -2.13 -12.58
CA THR A 34 13.06 -2.65 -12.80
C THR A 34 12.27 -2.70 -11.50
N TRP A 35 12.83 -3.28 -10.44
CA TRP A 35 12.08 -3.44 -9.19
C TRP A 35 11.95 -2.12 -8.41
N LEU A 36 13.06 -1.45 -8.11
CA LEU A 36 13.05 -0.21 -7.34
C LEU A 36 12.32 0.91 -8.08
N GLY A 37 12.50 1.02 -9.40
CA GLY A 37 11.79 1.98 -10.23
C GLY A 37 10.27 1.76 -10.25
N LEU A 38 9.83 0.52 -10.44
CA LEU A 38 8.40 0.18 -10.48
C LEU A 38 7.74 0.41 -9.11
N VAL A 39 8.34 -0.10 -8.03
CA VAL A 39 7.83 0.05 -6.67
C VAL A 39 7.87 1.52 -6.25
N GLY A 40 8.95 2.23 -6.53
CA GLY A 40 9.10 3.65 -6.20
C GLY A 40 8.11 4.54 -6.95
N GLY A 41 7.87 4.28 -8.23
CA GLY A 41 6.89 5.04 -9.02
C GLY A 41 5.44 4.80 -8.56
N LEU A 42 5.07 3.54 -8.33
CA LEU A 42 3.73 3.19 -7.86
C LEU A 42 3.47 3.70 -6.43
N LEU A 43 4.39 3.43 -5.51
CA LEU A 43 4.22 3.88 -4.13
C LEU A 43 4.37 5.40 -4.01
N GLY A 44 5.24 6.02 -4.80
CA GLY A 44 5.45 7.46 -4.82
C GLY A 44 4.22 8.22 -5.30
N THR A 45 3.53 7.73 -6.34
CA THR A 45 2.28 8.36 -6.81
C THR A 45 1.16 8.24 -5.78
N VAL A 46 0.97 7.07 -5.18
CA VAL A 46 0.00 6.87 -4.09
C VAL A 46 0.33 7.76 -2.90
N ALA A 47 1.59 7.77 -2.46
CA ALA A 47 2.05 8.62 -1.36
C ALA A 47 1.83 10.11 -1.66
N GLY A 48 2.12 10.55 -2.89
CA GLY A 48 1.91 11.92 -3.33
C GLY A 48 0.44 12.35 -3.24
N ILE A 49 -0.49 11.50 -3.68
CA ILE A 49 -1.93 11.76 -3.58
C ILE A 49 -2.36 11.83 -2.11
N LEU A 50 -1.91 10.89 -1.27
CA LEU A 50 -2.22 10.90 0.15
C LEU A 50 -1.68 12.15 0.87
N ILE A 51 -0.48 12.59 0.51
CA ILE A 51 0.11 13.83 1.04
C ILE A 51 -0.74 15.03 0.59
N ALA A 52 -1.03 15.15 -0.69
CA ALA A 52 -1.81 16.27 -1.20
C ALA A 52 -3.22 16.32 -0.56
N ASP A 53 -3.90 15.19 -0.45
CA ASP A 53 -5.21 15.10 0.19
C ASP A 53 -5.17 15.50 1.66
N TYR A 54 -4.18 15.01 2.42
CA TYR A 54 -4.09 15.31 3.85
C TYR A 54 -3.68 16.76 4.14
N TRP A 55 -2.59 17.25 3.54
CA TRP A 55 -2.03 18.56 3.86
C TRP A 55 -2.69 19.70 3.10
N ILE A 56 -3.03 19.53 1.82
CA ILE A 56 -3.56 20.62 0.98
C ILE A 56 -5.09 20.65 1.06
N VAL A 57 -5.76 19.54 0.78
CA VAL A 57 -7.23 19.49 0.70
C VAL A 57 -7.87 19.55 2.09
N ARG A 58 -7.41 18.68 3.00
CA ARG A 58 -8.00 18.54 4.35
C ARG A 58 -7.33 19.39 5.42
N ARG A 59 -6.21 20.05 5.10
CA ARG A 59 -5.46 20.92 6.01
C ARG A 59 -5.19 20.25 7.36
N THR A 60 -4.79 18.98 7.35
CA THR A 60 -4.49 18.15 8.53
C THR A 60 -5.67 17.81 9.44
N VAL A 61 -6.92 18.07 9.01
CA VAL A 61 -8.12 17.74 9.77
C VAL A 61 -8.78 16.46 9.23
N LEU A 62 -8.78 15.40 10.04
CA LEU A 62 -9.51 14.17 9.75
C LEU A 62 -10.57 13.86 10.81
N ASP A 63 -11.69 13.32 10.34
CA ASP A 63 -12.73 12.72 11.16
C ASP A 63 -12.43 11.24 11.35
N LEU A 64 -11.79 10.90 12.48
CA LEU A 64 -11.41 9.52 12.82
C LEU A 64 -12.62 8.56 12.82
N PRO A 65 -13.75 8.89 13.48
CA PRO A 65 -14.92 8.03 13.48
C PRO A 65 -15.42 7.67 12.08
N ASP A 66 -15.46 8.64 11.17
CA ASP A 66 -15.95 8.42 9.81
C ASP A 66 -14.98 7.58 8.95
N LEU A 67 -13.70 7.50 9.32
CA LEU A 67 -12.72 6.66 8.61
C LEU A 67 -12.99 5.15 8.80
N TYR A 68 -13.59 4.76 9.92
CA TYR A 68 -13.89 3.37 10.26
C TYR A 68 -15.37 3.01 10.05
N ARG A 69 -16.21 3.96 9.62
CA ARG A 69 -17.66 3.76 9.43
C ARG A 69 -18.01 3.60 7.95
N PRO A 70 -18.72 2.53 7.57
CA PRO A 70 -19.33 2.44 6.25
C PRO A 70 -20.32 3.61 6.04
N GLY A 71 -20.19 4.34 4.92
CA GLY A 71 -21.06 5.48 4.60
C GLY A 71 -20.68 6.82 5.25
N GLY A 72 -19.51 6.91 5.91
CA GLY A 72 -18.99 8.19 6.42
C GLY A 72 -18.52 9.14 5.32
N ARG A 73 -18.01 10.32 5.70
CA ARG A 73 -17.49 11.36 4.77
C ARG A 73 -16.42 10.89 3.76
N TYR A 74 -15.76 9.78 4.03
CA TYR A 74 -14.73 9.18 3.17
C TYR A 74 -15.28 8.08 2.24
N TRP A 75 -16.59 7.83 2.29
CA TRP A 75 -17.25 6.83 1.45
C TRP A 75 -17.70 7.45 0.13
N TYR A 76 -16.73 7.69 -0.76
CA TYR A 76 -16.99 8.30 -2.06
C TYR A 76 -17.76 7.34 -2.99
N ARG A 77 -18.89 7.81 -3.50
CA ARG A 77 -19.57 7.27 -4.68
C ARG A 77 -19.47 8.37 -5.71
N GLY A 78 -18.91 8.06 -6.88
CA GLY A 78 -18.64 9.05 -7.94
C GLY A 78 -19.83 9.93 -8.24
#